data_AF-A0A645BJ09-F1
#
_entry.id   AF-A0A645BJ09-F1
#
_cell.length_a   1.000
_cell.length_b   1.000
_cell.length_c   1.000
_cell.angle_alpha   90.00
_cell.angle_beta   90.00
_cell.angle_gamma   90.00
#
_symmetry.space_group_name_H-M   'P 1'
#
loop_
_entity.id
_entity.type
_entity.pdbx_description
1 polymer ?
#
loop_
_entity_poly.entity_id
_entity_poly.type
_entity_poly.pdbx_seq_one_letter_code
_entity_poly.pdbx_strand_id
1 'polypeptide(L)'
;MTWKRALKIGFFQCIAMIPGVSRSMATIVGGMSTKLSRKNAAEFSFFLAVPTMAAAGGYKLLQLVRDPASASMLTDNMTTLLIGNIVAFIVAMAAIKFFIGFLNKYGFKAFGYYRIIIGAIIVILLSLGHDLSMV
;
A
#
# COMPACT_ATOMS: atom_id res chain seq x y z
N MET A 1 3.54 -10.78 -20.30
CA MET A 1 2.26 -10.42 -19.66
C MET A 1 1.19 -10.38 -20.73
N THR A 2 -0.02 -10.91 -20.50
CA THR A 2 -1.16 -10.76 -21.45
C THR A 2 -2.26 -9.91 -20.80
N TRP A 3 -3.08 -9.21 -21.59
CA TRP A 3 -4.14 -8.36 -21.06
C TRP A 3 -5.12 -9.12 -20.17
N LYS A 4 -5.43 -10.40 -20.50
CA LYS A 4 -6.26 -11.28 -19.67
C LYS A 4 -5.67 -11.50 -18.28
N ARG A 5 -4.35 -11.62 -18.16
CA ARG A 5 -3.66 -11.74 -16.86
C ARG A 5 -3.70 -10.41 -16.10
N ALA A 6 -3.44 -9.29 -16.78
CA ALA A 6 -3.53 -7.96 -16.17
C ALA A 6 -4.93 -7.68 -15.59
N LEU A 7 -5.98 -8.02 -16.33
CA LEU A 7 -7.38 -7.88 -15.87
C LEU A 7 -7.66 -8.75 -14.63
N LYS A 8 -7.20 -10.01 -14.62
CA LYS A 8 -7.31 -10.87 -13.43
C LYS A 8 -6.62 -10.25 -12.21
N ILE A 9 -5.41 -9.72 -12.38
CA ILE A 9 -4.69 -9.04 -11.30
C ILE A 9 -5.45 -7.79 -10.82
N GLY A 10 -6.12 -7.07 -11.73
CA GLY A 10 -7.03 -5.98 -11.38
C GLY A 10 -8.16 -6.40 -10.45
N PHE A 11 -8.81 -7.55 -10.70
CA PHE A 11 -9.83 -8.10 -9.79
C PHE A 11 -9.25 -8.46 -8.42
N PHE A 12 -8.03 -9.02 -8.37
CA PHE A 12 -7.34 -9.22 -7.08
C PHE A 12 -7.06 -7.90 -6.37
N GLN A 13 -6.77 -6.82 -7.10
CA GLN A 13 -6.55 -5.50 -6.50
C GLN A 13 -7.79 -4.98 -5.79
N CYS A 14 -9.00 -5.30 -6.25
CA CYS A 14 -10.24 -4.88 -5.58
C CYS A 14 -10.33 -5.37 -4.13
N ILE A 15 -9.69 -6.50 -3.79
CA ILE A 15 -9.61 -7.00 -2.41
C ILE A 15 -8.86 -6.00 -1.49
N ALA A 16 -7.94 -5.21 -2.06
CA ALA A 16 -7.22 -4.18 -1.32
C ALA A 16 -8.08 -2.99 -0.88
N MET A 17 -9.35 -2.92 -1.31
CA MET A 17 -10.30 -1.94 -0.80
C MET A 17 -10.72 -2.22 0.65
N ILE A 18 -10.51 -3.44 1.15
CA ILE A 18 -10.70 -3.77 2.56
C ILE A 18 -9.54 -3.13 3.37
N PRO A 19 -9.81 -2.22 4.32
CA PRO A 19 -8.77 -1.57 5.10
C PRO A 19 -7.86 -2.58 5.79
N GLY A 20 -6.55 -2.32 5.76
CA GLY A 20 -5.53 -3.23 6.29
C GLY A 20 -5.07 -4.33 5.32
N VAL A 21 -5.85 -4.64 4.26
CA VAL A 21 -5.36 -5.51 3.19
C VAL A 21 -4.26 -4.77 2.40
N SER A 22 -3.09 -5.40 2.28
CA SER A 22 -2.00 -4.80 1.51
C SER A 22 -2.30 -4.87 0.02
N ARG A 23 -2.40 -3.70 -0.61
CA ARG A 23 -2.57 -3.58 -2.07
C ARG A 23 -1.48 -4.32 -2.83
N SER A 24 -0.22 -4.12 -2.46
CA SER A 24 0.91 -4.81 -3.11
C SER A 24 0.85 -6.33 -2.93
N MET A 25 0.43 -6.84 -1.77
CA MET A 25 0.28 -8.29 -1.57
C MET A 25 -0.86 -8.85 -2.41
N ALA A 26 -2.02 -8.19 -2.44
CA ALA A 26 -3.18 -8.63 -3.21
C ALA A 26 -2.84 -8.78 -4.70
N THR A 27 -2.17 -7.78 -5.29
CA THR A 27 -1.77 -7.81 -6.70
C THR A 27 -0.61 -8.76 -6.98
N ILE A 28 0.37 -8.90 -6.08
CA ILE A 28 1.48 -9.85 -6.30
C ILE A 28 0.99 -11.28 -6.19
N VAL A 29 0.21 -11.62 -5.16
CA VAL A 29 -0.37 -12.96 -5.00
C VAL A 29 -1.33 -13.27 -6.15
N GLY A 30 -2.15 -12.30 -6.57
CA GLY A 30 -2.95 -12.39 -7.79
C GLY A 30 -2.12 -12.58 -9.05
N GLY A 31 -0.96 -11.93 -9.15
CA GLY A 31 -0.02 -12.12 -10.26
C GLY A 31 0.56 -13.53 -10.28
N MET A 32 1.01 -14.04 -9.12
CA MET A 32 1.54 -15.39 -8.98
C MET A 32 0.50 -16.47 -9.27
N SER A 33 -0.77 -16.26 -8.91
CA SER A 33 -1.86 -17.20 -9.24
C SER A 33 -2.08 -17.31 -10.76
N THR A 34 -1.68 -16.28 -11.54
CA THR A 34 -1.64 -16.32 -13.00
C THR A 34 -0.31 -16.86 -13.59
N LYS A 35 0.51 -17.54 -12.78
CA LYS A 35 1.82 -18.12 -13.12
C LYS A 35 2.91 -17.09 -13.46
N LEU A 36 2.81 -15.86 -12.96
CA LEU A 36 3.95 -14.93 -13.01
C LEU A 36 5.01 -15.32 -11.99
N SER A 37 6.28 -15.09 -12.34
CA SER A 37 7.35 -15.15 -11.35
C SER A 37 7.13 -14.09 -10.28
N ARG A 38 7.65 -14.35 -9.07
CA ARG A 38 7.62 -13.41 -7.95
C ARG A 38 8.12 -12.01 -8.34
N LYS A 39 9.25 -11.95 -9.04
CA LYS A 39 9.83 -10.71 -9.56
C LYS A 39 8.88 -9.97 -10.50
N ASN A 40 8.37 -10.66 -11.53
CA ASN A 40 7.51 -10.03 -12.53
C ASN A 40 6.16 -9.58 -11.94
N ALA A 41 5.62 -10.33 -10.97
CA ALA A 41 4.42 -9.95 -10.25
C ALA A 41 4.64 -8.72 -9.36
N ALA A 42 5.80 -8.63 -8.69
CA ALA A 42 6.21 -7.45 -7.91
C ALA A 42 6.39 -6.21 -8.79
N GLU A 43 7.14 -6.32 -9.90
CA GLU A 43 7.32 -5.22 -10.84
C GLU A 43 5.98 -4.74 -11.42
N PHE A 44 5.12 -5.65 -11.86
CA PHE A 44 3.78 -5.29 -12.35
C PHE A 44 2.94 -4.60 -11.27
N SER A 45 2.98 -5.10 -10.03
CA SER A 45 2.29 -4.47 -8.90
C SER A 45 2.78 -3.05 -8.64
N PHE A 46 4.09 -2.80 -8.75
CA PHE A 46 4.64 -1.44 -8.61
C PHE A 46 4.23 -0.54 -9.77
N PHE A 47 4.22 -1.02 -11.01
CA PHE A 47 3.70 -0.23 -12.13
C PHE A 47 2.21 0.08 -11.98
N LEU A 48 1.40 -0.90 -11.59
CA LEU A 48 -0.03 -0.72 -11.34
C LEU A 48 -0.30 0.25 -10.18
N ALA A 49 0.62 0.35 -9.22
CA ALA A 49 0.56 1.31 -8.11
C ALA A 49 0.48 2.76 -8.60
N VAL A 50 1.25 3.10 -9.63
CA VAL A 50 1.46 4.50 -10.03
C VAL A 50 0.13 5.16 -10.41
N PRO A 51 -0.66 4.66 -11.38
CA PRO A 51 -1.92 5.29 -11.73
C PRO A 51 -2.98 5.15 -10.62
N THR A 52 -2.99 4.03 -9.90
CA THR A 52 -4.05 3.74 -8.91
C THR A 52 -3.88 4.57 -7.64
N MET A 53 -2.67 4.68 -7.11
CA MET A 53 -2.36 5.49 -5.93
C MET A 53 -2.35 6.98 -6.27
N ALA A 54 -1.92 7.38 -7.47
CA ALA A 54 -2.04 8.78 -7.92
C ALA A 54 -3.52 9.19 -8.01
N ALA A 55 -4.38 8.35 -8.58
CA ALA A 55 -5.82 8.62 -8.63
C ALA A 55 -6.43 8.70 -7.22
N ALA A 56 -6.14 7.73 -6.35
CA ALA A 56 -6.66 7.71 -4.98
C ALA A 56 -6.16 8.90 -4.14
N GLY A 57 -4.86 9.20 -4.20
CA GLY A 57 -4.24 10.32 -3.49
C GLY A 57 -4.72 11.67 -4.02
N GLY A 58 -4.79 11.83 -5.34
CA GLY A 58 -5.31 13.04 -5.98
C GLY A 58 -6.79 13.28 -5.67
N TYR A 59 -7.62 12.22 -5.68
CA TYR A 59 -9.02 12.32 -5.28
C TYR A 59 -9.18 12.73 -3.82
N LYS A 60 -8.35 12.17 -2.92
CA LYS A 60 -8.35 12.58 -1.50
C LYS A 60 -7.93 14.04 -1.34
N LEU A 61 -6.85 14.46 -2.00
CA LEU A 61 -6.40 15.86 -2.00
C LEU A 61 -7.49 16.81 -2.51
N LEU A 62 -8.18 16.45 -3.59
CA LEU A 62 -9.29 17.23 -4.12
C LEU A 62 -10.42 17.40 -3.09
N GLN A 63 -10.74 16.36 -2.32
CA GLN A 63 -11.73 16.47 -1.24
C GLN A 63 -11.27 17.42 -0.14
N LEU A 64 -9.99 17.33 0.29
CA LEU A 64 -9.42 18.23 1.30
C LEU A 64 -9.47 19.70 0.88
N VAL A 65 -9.24 20.00 -0.40
CA VAL A 65 -9.25 21.38 -0.91
C VAL A 65 -10.67 21.92 -1.10
N ARG A 66 -11.65 21.05 -1.38
CA ARG A 66 -13.04 21.46 -1.63
C ARG A 66 -13.84 21.74 -0.37
N ASP A 67 -13.47 21.13 0.74
CA ASP A 67 -14.09 21.39 2.04
C ASP A 67 -13.35 22.54 2.76
N PRO A 68 -14.00 23.70 3.00
CA PRO A 68 -13.35 24.86 3.63
C PRO A 68 -12.73 24.56 5.00
N ALA A 69 -13.33 23.67 5.79
CA ALA A 69 -12.79 23.28 7.10
C ALA A 69 -11.52 22.42 6.98
N SER A 70 -11.46 21.56 5.96
CA SER A 70 -10.28 20.73 5.66
C SER A 70 -9.17 21.51 4.94
N ALA A 71 -9.51 22.57 4.20
CA ALA A 71 -8.56 23.38 3.46
C ALA A 71 -7.62 24.18 4.39
N SER A 72 -8.12 24.69 5.52
CA SER A 72 -7.28 25.34 6.53
C SER A 72 -6.32 24.35 7.19
N MET A 73 -6.78 23.14 7.52
CA MET A 73 -5.91 22.09 8.06
C MET A 73 -4.78 21.70 7.09
N LEU A 74 -5.07 21.69 5.79
CA LEU A 74 -4.08 21.43 4.76
C LEU A 74 -3.00 22.52 4.73
N THR A 75 -3.38 23.79 4.81
CA THR A 75 -2.43 24.92 4.81
C THR A 75 -1.58 24.93 6.07
N ASP A 76 -2.17 24.65 7.23
CA ASP A 76 -1.48 24.67 8.53
C ASP A 76 -0.41 23.56 8.62
N ASN A 77 -0.64 22.44 7.93
CA ASN A 77 0.26 21.28 7.94
C ASN A 77 1.13 21.15 6.69
N MET A 78 1.15 22.16 5.81
CA MET A 78 1.81 22.10 4.50
C MET A 78 3.30 21.73 4.62
N THR A 79 4.02 22.35 5.57
CA THR A 79 5.44 22.08 5.82
C THR A 79 5.68 20.61 6.19
N THR A 80 4.88 20.08 7.11
CA THR A 80 4.96 18.67 7.55
C THR A 80 4.66 17.72 6.40
N LEU A 81 3.64 18.02 5.59
CA LEU A 81 3.27 17.20 4.43
C LEU A 81 4.38 17.19 3.36
N LEU A 82 5.02 18.32 3.09
CA LEU A 82 6.12 18.42 2.14
C LEU A 82 7.35 17.64 2.61
N ILE A 83 7.76 17.82 3.87
CA ILE A 83 8.89 17.07 4.45
C ILE A 83 8.57 15.57 4.45
N GLY A 84 7.38 15.20 4.91
CA GLY A 84 6.91 13.82 4.90
C GLY A 84 6.90 13.20 3.51
N ASN A 85 6.52 13.96 2.47
CA ASN A 85 6.53 13.50 1.09
C ASN A 85 7.96 13.22 0.59
N ILE A 86 8.91 14.13 0.85
CA ILE A 86 10.31 13.97 0.45
C ILE A 86 10.93 12.76 1.16
N VAL A 87 10.73 12.65 2.48
CA VAL A 87 11.22 11.51 3.27
C VAL A 87 10.62 10.21 2.76
N ALA A 88 9.30 10.16 2.56
CA ALA A 88 8.62 8.99 2.03
C ALA A 88 9.14 8.60 0.63
N PHE A 89 9.41 9.56 -0.24
CA PHE A 89 9.97 9.32 -1.57
C PHE A 89 11.36 8.66 -1.50
N ILE A 90 12.27 9.22 -0.70
CA ILE A 90 13.63 8.69 -0.53
C ILE A 90 13.59 7.28 0.07
N VAL A 91 12.81 7.10 1.14
CA VAL A 91 12.67 5.80 1.81
C VAL A 91 12.00 4.78 0.88
N ALA A 92 10.99 5.16 0.11
CA ALA A 92 10.33 4.26 -0.83
C ALA A 92 11.28 3.76 -1.92
N MET A 93 12.14 4.62 -2.48
CA MET A 93 13.15 4.19 -3.46
C MET A 93 14.10 3.13 -2.87
N ALA A 94 14.61 3.37 -1.67
CA ALA A 94 15.46 2.40 -0.97
C ALA A 94 14.71 1.10 -0.65
N ALA A 95 13.47 1.22 -0.16
CA ALA A 95 12.62 0.10 0.21
C ALA A 95 12.26 -0.77 -0.98
N ILE A 96 11.94 -0.21 -2.15
CA ILE A 96 11.62 -0.99 -3.36
C ILE A 96 12.83 -1.83 -3.79
N LYS A 97 14.03 -1.23 -3.83
CA LYS A 97 15.27 -1.93 -4.19
C LYS A 97 15.54 -3.08 -3.23
N PHE A 98 15.46 -2.82 -1.92
CA PHE A 98 15.63 -3.84 -0.89
C PHE A 98 14.56 -4.94 -1.00
N PHE A 99 13.30 -4.56 -1.14
CA PHE A 99 12.15 -5.47 -1.18
C PHE A 99 12.25 -6.47 -2.33
N ILE A 100 12.54 -5.99 -3.55
CA ILE A 100 12.68 -6.88 -4.72
C ILE A 100 13.83 -7.87 -4.49
N GLY A 101 14.96 -7.42 -3.95
CA GLY A 101 16.10 -8.27 -3.62
C GLY A 101 15.77 -9.33 -2.57
N PHE A 102 15.16 -8.90 -1.45
CA PHE A 102 14.75 -9.79 -0.36
C PHE A 102 13.76 -10.85 -0.85
N LEU A 103 12.74 -10.44 -1.59
CA LEU A 103 11.66 -11.29 -2.04
C LEU A 103 12.12 -12.35 -3.03
N ASN A 104 13.10 -12.02 -3.89
CA ASN A 104 13.72 -12.99 -4.78
C ASN A 104 14.53 -14.06 -4.02
N LYS A 105 15.15 -13.69 -2.88
CA LYS A 105 15.99 -14.61 -2.08
C LYS A 105 15.20 -15.43 -1.05
N TYR A 106 14.27 -14.81 -0.34
CA TYR A 106 13.60 -15.40 0.84
C TYR A 106 12.08 -15.60 0.65
N GLY A 107 11.49 -15.04 -0.40
CA GLY A 107 10.05 -15.13 -0.65
C GLY A 107 9.20 -14.33 0.35
N PHE A 108 7.94 -14.75 0.54
CA PHE A 108 6.94 -13.98 1.28
C PHE A 108 6.71 -14.41 2.74
N LYS A 109 7.27 -15.55 3.17
CA LYS A 109 6.93 -16.14 4.48
C LYS A 109 7.14 -15.16 5.64
N ALA A 110 8.27 -14.45 5.64
CA ALA A 110 8.57 -13.44 6.67
C ALA A 110 7.51 -12.34 6.76
N PHE A 111 7.02 -11.83 5.61
CA PHE A 111 5.94 -10.83 5.58
C PHE A 111 4.59 -11.39 6.06
N GLY A 112 4.32 -12.67 5.81
CA GLY A 112 3.15 -13.36 6.34
C GLY A 112 3.17 -13.40 7.86
N TYR A 113 4.26 -13.88 8.46
CA TYR A 113 4.42 -13.90 9.92
C TYR A 113 4.35 -12.50 10.53
N TYR A 114 5.02 -11.52 9.92
CA TYR A 114 4.94 -10.12 10.34
C TYR A 114 3.49 -9.63 10.41
N ARG A 115 2.67 -9.88 9.38
CA ARG A 115 1.25 -9.46 9.36
C ARG A 115 0.41 -10.18 10.41
N ILE A 116 0.65 -11.47 10.66
CA ILE A 116 -0.06 -12.22 11.71
C ILE A 116 0.26 -11.62 13.07
N ILE A 117 1.53 -11.34 13.36
CA ILE A 117 1.97 -10.76 14.64
C ILE A 117 1.34 -9.38 14.84
N ILE A 118 1.44 -8.48 13.86
CA ILE A 118 0.85 -7.14 13.95
C ILE A 118 -0.67 -7.21 14.09
N GLY A 119 -1.33 -8.08 13.32
CA GLY A 119 -2.78 -8.28 13.43
C GLY A 119 -3.20 -8.76 14.81
N ALA A 120 -2.46 -9.71 15.40
CA ALA A 120 -2.72 -10.18 16.76
C ALA A 120 -2.54 -9.07 17.79
N ILE A 121 -1.48 -8.26 17.67
CA ILE A 121 -1.24 -7.11 18.56
C ILE A 121 -2.41 -6.12 18.50
N ILE A 122 -2.88 -5.77 17.30
CA ILE A 122 -4.03 -4.87 17.11
C ILE A 122 -5.28 -5.44 17.80
N VAL A 123 -5.58 -6.73 17.61
CA VAL A 123 -6.73 -7.39 18.24
C VAL A 123 -6.63 -7.38 19.77
N ILE A 124 -5.44 -7.66 20.32
CA ILE A 124 -5.20 -7.62 21.77
C ILE A 124 -5.41 -6.21 22.32
N LEU A 125 -4.81 -5.18 21.69
CA LEU A 125 -4.96 -3.79 22.14
C LEU A 125 -6.43 -3.34 22.13
N LEU A 126 -7.17 -3.66 21.06
CA LEU A 126 -8.61 -3.38 20.98
C LEU A 126 -9.39 -4.14 22.07
N SER A 127 -9.04 -5.40 22.34
CA SER A 127 -9.68 -6.20 23.39
C SER A 127 -9.38 -5.68 24.79
N LEU A 128 -8.26 -5.00 24.99
CA LEU A 128 -7.89 -4.31 26.23
C LEU A 128 -8.52 -2.90 26.34
N GLY A 129 -9.31 -2.48 25.35
CA GLY A 129 -10.01 -1.19 25.37
C GLY A 129 -9.16 0.00 24.95
N HIS A 130 -8.00 -0.21 24.30
CA HIS A 130 -7.25 0.89 23.71
C HIS A 130 -7.95 1.40 22.45
N ASP A 131 -8.27 2.69 22.43
CA ASP A 131 -8.71 3.36 21.21
C ASP A 131 -7.53 3.52 20.25
N LEU A 132 -7.63 2.89 19.08
CA LEU A 132 -6.63 2.93 18.02
C LEU A 132 -7.02 3.92 16.91
N SER A 133 -8.06 4.74 17.12
CA SER A 133 -8.33 5.86 16.24
C SER A 133 -7.17 6.86 16.31
N MET A 134 -6.64 7.22 15.14
CA MET A 134 -5.67 8.30 15.05
C MET A 134 -6.44 9.61 15.24
N VAL A 135 -6.19 10.29 16.37
CA VAL A 135 -6.67 11.64 16.66
C VAL A 135 -6.17 12.62 15.60
#